data_AF-A0A931L2Y6-F1
#
_entry.id   AF-A0A931L2Y6-F1
#
_cell.length_a   1.000
_cell.length_b   1.000
_cell.length_c   1.000
_cell.angle_alpha   90.00
_cell.angle_beta   90.00
_cell.angle_gamma   90.00
#
_symmetry.space_group_name_H-M   'P 1'
#
loop_
_entity.id
_entity.type
_entity.pdbx_description
1 polymer ?
#
loop_
_entity_poly.entity_id
_entity_poly.type
_entity_poly.pdbx_seq_one_letter_code
_entity_poly.pdbx_strand_id
1 'polypeptide(L)'
;MRVIGFPRGNRRGCMNLIRIILAAGGASLVFAIIWASGADGRGLGPVLGEMLSEPWSIVTLVDLYLGFLIAAILIAAFERNVFVTICWALPIFVLGNVWTAAWVAYRLPEIVRRFRG
;
A
#
# COMPACT_ATOMS: atom_id res chain seq x y z
N MET A 1 22.51 -13.53 -15.24
CA MET A 1 21.27 -13.63 -14.44
C MET A 1 20.08 -13.71 -15.38
N ARG A 2 19.35 -14.83 -15.40
CA ARG A 2 18.15 -15.02 -16.23
C ARG A 2 16.98 -14.33 -15.52
N VAL A 3 16.58 -13.16 -16.03
CA VAL A 3 15.31 -12.53 -15.63
C VAL A 3 14.20 -13.53 -15.92
N ILE A 4 13.34 -13.77 -14.93
CA ILE A 4 12.17 -14.65 -15.04
C ILE A 4 11.38 -14.25 -16.29
N GLY A 5 11.56 -15.04 -17.36
CA GLY A 5 10.93 -14.83 -18.65
C GLY A 5 9.49 -15.26 -18.56
N PHE A 6 8.57 -14.33 -18.25
CA PHE A 6 7.15 -14.61 -18.37
C PHE A 6 6.83 -15.06 -19.81
N PRO A 7 6.15 -16.21 -20.00
CA PRO A 7 5.74 -16.68 -21.31
C PRO A 7 4.98 -15.59 -22.05
N ARG A 8 5.31 -15.36 -23.33
CA ARG A 8 4.71 -14.27 -24.15
C ARG A 8 3.19 -14.39 -24.31
N GLY A 9 2.58 -15.51 -23.92
CA GLY A 9 1.18 -15.90 -24.20
C GLY A 9 0.07 -15.38 -23.27
N ASN A 10 0.33 -14.81 -22.10
CA ASN A 10 -0.77 -14.21 -21.28
C ASN A 10 -0.33 -13.06 -20.36
N ARG A 11 0.46 -12.11 -20.89
CA ARG A 11 0.96 -10.95 -20.12
C ARG A 11 -0.17 -10.08 -19.53
N ARG A 12 -1.26 -9.92 -20.28
CA ARG A 12 -2.45 -9.18 -19.79
C ARG A 12 -3.10 -9.92 -18.62
N GLY A 13 -3.21 -11.24 -18.67
CA GLY A 13 -3.74 -12.06 -17.57
C GLY A 13 -2.93 -11.94 -16.28
N CYS A 14 -1.59 -12.05 -16.34
CA CYS A 14 -0.77 -11.92 -15.13
C CYS A 14 -0.81 -10.51 -14.51
N MET A 15 -0.80 -9.45 -15.33
CA MET A 15 -0.92 -8.08 -14.81
C MET A 15 -2.29 -7.83 -14.20
N ASN A 16 -3.36 -8.34 -14.80
CA ASN A 16 -4.70 -8.25 -14.26
C ASN A 16 -4.83 -9.04 -12.95
N LEU A 17 -4.23 -10.24 -12.87
CA LEU A 17 -4.21 -11.04 -11.65
C LEU A 17 -3.53 -10.29 -10.49
N ILE A 18 -2.34 -9.71 -10.72
CA ILE A 18 -1.64 -8.95 -9.68
C ILE A 18 -2.48 -7.74 -9.24
N ARG A 19 -3.11 -7.02 -10.17
CA ARG A 19 -4.02 -5.91 -9.85
C ARG A 19 -5.22 -6.36 -9.03
N ILE A 20 -5.81 -7.51 -9.36
CA ILE A 20 -6.92 -8.10 -8.60
C ILE A 20 -6.46 -8.46 -7.19
N ILE A 21 -5.28 -9.06 -7.03
CA ILE A 21 -4.73 -9.39 -5.70
C ILE A 21 -4.50 -8.12 -4.87
N LEU A 22 -3.93 -7.07 -5.45
CA LEU A 22 -3.71 -5.79 -4.78
C LEU A 22 -5.04 -5.12 -4.40
N ALA A 23 -6.02 -5.12 -5.30
CA ALA A 23 -7.35 -4.57 -5.04
C ALA A 23 -8.08 -5.37 -3.96
N ALA A 24 -8.00 -6.70 -4.00
CA ALA A 24 -8.57 -7.57 -2.97
C ALA A 24 -7.91 -7.32 -1.61
N GLY A 25 -6.58 -7.23 -1.55
CA GLY A 25 -5.86 -6.91 -0.31
C GLY A 25 -6.25 -5.55 0.27
N GLY A 26 -6.34 -4.51 -0.58
CA GLY A 26 -6.83 -3.20 -0.17
C GLY A 26 -8.28 -3.24 0.33
N ALA A 27 -9.16 -3.95 -0.37
CA ALA A 27 -10.57 -4.12 0.02
C ALA A 27 -10.71 -4.90 1.34
N SER A 28 -9.91 -5.94 1.55
CA SER A 28 -9.87 -6.68 2.82
C SER A 28 -9.47 -5.78 3.98
N LEU A 29 -8.51 -4.87 3.78
CA LEU A 29 -8.12 -3.91 4.81
C LEU A 29 -9.23 -2.88 5.09
N VAL A 30 -9.87 -2.35 4.05
CA VAL A 30 -11.05 -1.46 4.23
C VAL A 30 -12.15 -2.17 5.00
N PHE A 31 -12.45 -3.43 4.65
CA PHE A 31 -13.43 -4.23 5.37
C PHE A 31 -13.04 -4.40 6.85
N ALA A 32 -11.78 -4.73 7.14
CA ALA A 32 -11.29 -4.86 8.51
C ALA A 32 -11.44 -3.55 9.31
N ILE A 33 -11.17 -2.39 8.68
CA ILE A 33 -11.33 -1.07 9.31
C ILE A 33 -12.81 -0.80 9.64
N ILE A 34 -13.72 -1.05 8.71
CA ILE A 34 -15.16 -0.86 8.92
C ILE A 34 -15.67 -1.78 10.03
N TRP A 35 -15.28 -3.05 9.98
CA TRP A 35 -15.64 -4.04 11.00
C TRP A 35 -15.12 -3.64 12.38
N ALA A 36 -13.84 -3.27 12.50
CA ALA A 36 -13.24 -2.86 13.76
C ALA A 36 -13.91 -1.59 14.33
N SER A 37 -14.22 -0.62 13.47
CA SER A 37 -14.90 0.61 13.85
C SER A 37 -16.29 0.33 14.44
N GLY A 38 -17.04 -0.61 13.84
CA GLY A 38 -18.36 -1.01 14.32
C GLY A 38 -18.32 -1.92 15.54
N ALA A 39 -17.31 -2.79 15.67
CA ALA A 39 -17.18 -3.72 16.79
C ALA A 39 -16.76 -3.02 18.09
N ASP A 40 -15.89 -2.02 18.00
CA ASP A 40 -15.37 -1.32 19.18
C ASP A 40 -16.27 -0.18 19.66
N GLY A 41 -16.81 0.63 18.73
CA GLY A 41 -17.74 1.72 19.05
C GLY A 41 -17.16 2.90 19.86
N ARG A 42 -15.94 2.81 20.39
CA ARG A 42 -15.27 3.87 21.19
C ARG A 42 -14.62 4.96 20.33
N GLY A 43 -14.42 4.69 19.04
CA GLY A 43 -13.75 5.58 18.09
C GLY A 43 -12.22 5.49 18.14
N LEU A 44 -11.55 6.13 17.18
CA LEU A 44 -10.10 5.98 16.99
C LEU A 44 -9.24 6.54 18.13
N GLY A 45 -9.66 7.63 18.77
CA GLY A 45 -8.86 8.32 19.80
C GLY A 45 -8.54 7.42 21.01
N PRO A 46 -9.55 6.86 21.69
CA PRO A 46 -9.34 5.94 22.81
C PRO A 46 -8.53 4.70 22.42
N VAL A 47 -8.79 4.12 21.24
CA VAL A 47 -8.06 2.96 20.73
C VAL A 47 -6.58 3.28 20.54
N LEU A 48 -6.26 4.44 19.94
CA LEU A 48 -4.87 4.88 19.78
C LEU A 48 -4.19 5.13 21.13
N GLY A 49 -4.91 5.68 22.12
CA GLY A 49 -4.40 5.85 23.48
C GLY A 49 -4.02 4.51 24.13
N GLU A 50 -4.86 3.49 23.96
CA GLU A 50 -4.61 2.14 24.45
C GLU A 50 -3.43 1.47 23.71
N MET A 51 -3.36 1.61 22.37
CA MET A 51 -2.23 1.11 21.58
C MET A 51 -0.90 1.76 21.98
N LEU A 52 -0.91 3.04 22.38
CA LEU A 52 0.30 3.71 22.86
C LEU A 52 0.70 3.33 24.30
N SER A 53 -0.16 2.59 25.01
CA SER A 53 0.13 2.10 26.36
C SER A 53 0.82 0.73 26.38
N GLU A 54 0.73 -0.02 25.28
CA GLU A 54 1.29 -1.36 25.17
C GLU A 54 2.55 -1.37 24.27
N PRO A 55 3.72 -1.84 24.76
CA PRO A 55 4.98 -1.74 24.02
C PRO A 55 4.99 -2.38 22.62
N TRP A 56 4.37 -3.55 22.44
CA TRP A 56 4.34 -4.21 21.12
C TRP A 56 3.43 -3.50 20.12
N SER A 57 2.40 -2.83 20.61
CA SER A 57 1.49 -1.99 19.82
C SER A 57 2.22 -0.75 19.32
N ILE A 58 3.10 -0.15 20.13
CA ILE A 58 4.03 0.90 19.68
C ILE A 58 4.96 0.36 18.59
N VAL A 59 5.56 -0.82 18.78
CA VAL A 59 6.43 -1.44 17.76
C VAL A 59 5.68 -1.66 16.45
N THR A 60 4.42 -2.11 16.52
CA THR A 60 3.56 -2.32 15.35
C THR A 60 3.24 -1.02 14.64
N LEU A 61 2.97 0.07 15.38
CA LEU A 61 2.78 1.40 14.80
C LEU A 61 4.07 1.89 14.13
N VAL A 62 5.22 1.72 14.77
CA VAL A 62 6.51 2.10 14.18
C VAL A 62 6.78 1.32 12.90
N ASP A 63 6.56 0.00 12.90
CA ASP A 63 6.70 -0.85 11.71
C ASP A 63 5.81 -0.37 10.56
N LEU A 64 4.53 -0.10 10.85
CA LEU A 64 3.57 0.39 9.87
C LEU A 64 3.99 1.74 9.26
N TYR A 65 4.34 2.72 10.09
CA TYR A 65 4.70 4.07 9.64
C TYR A 65 6.07 4.12 8.95
N LEU A 66 7.03 3.26 9.35
CA LEU A 66 8.27 3.08 8.60
C LEU A 66 7.98 2.49 7.22
N GLY A 67 7.08 1.51 7.13
CA GLY A 67 6.59 0.99 5.85
C GLY A 67 5.99 2.07 4.97
N PHE A 68 5.18 2.98 5.54
CA PHE A 68 4.61 4.12 4.83
C PHE A 68 5.67 5.10 4.35
N LEU A 69 6.66 5.43 5.18
CA LEU A 69 7.78 6.29 4.80
C LEU A 69 8.59 5.69 3.65
N ILE A 70 8.91 4.40 3.71
CA ILE A 70 9.59 3.69 2.63
C ILE A 70 8.77 3.75 1.34
N ALA A 71 7.46 3.48 1.41
CA ALA A 71 6.58 3.57 0.25
C ALA A 71 6.52 4.99 -0.35
N ALA A 72 6.43 6.03 0.50
CA ALA A 72 6.45 7.42 0.09
C ALA A 72 7.77 7.80 -0.61
N ILE A 73 8.91 7.34 -0.10
CA ILE A 73 10.23 7.53 -0.73
C ILE A 73 10.28 6.83 -2.09
N LEU A 74 9.76 5.61 -2.20
CA LEU A 74 9.70 4.88 -3.47
C LEU A 74 8.83 5.60 -4.50
N ILE A 75 7.69 6.15 -4.09
CA ILE A 75 6.83 6.97 -4.95
C ILE A 75 7.58 8.22 -5.41
N ALA A 76 8.24 8.93 -4.50
CA ALA A 76 9.02 10.12 -4.82
C ALA A 76 10.18 9.84 -5.78
N ALA A 77 10.82 8.67 -5.66
CA ALA A 77 11.85 8.24 -6.59
C ALA A 77 11.29 7.79 -7.95
N PHE A 78 10.06 7.27 -7.99
CA PHE A 78 9.44 6.74 -9.20
C PHE A 78 8.79 7.82 -10.07
N GLU A 79 8.07 8.75 -9.43
CA GLU A 79 7.30 9.81 -10.07
C GLU A 79 8.19 11.01 -10.38
N ARG A 80 8.16 11.49 -11.63
CA ARG A 80 8.93 12.69 -12.03
C ARG A 80 8.23 14.00 -11.68
N ASN A 81 6.91 13.97 -11.53
CA ASN A 81 6.10 15.15 -11.29
C ASN A 81 5.84 15.30 -9.79
N VAL A 82 6.31 16.41 -9.20
CA VAL A 82 6.21 16.70 -7.77
C VAL A 82 4.76 16.71 -7.28
N PHE A 83 3.82 17.26 -8.06
CA PHE A 83 2.40 17.24 -7.69
C PHE A 83 1.85 15.81 -7.62
N VAL A 84 2.18 14.98 -8.63
CA VAL A 84 1.79 13.57 -8.66
C VAL A 84 2.41 12.80 -7.49
N THR A 85 3.68 13.06 -7.18
CA THR A 85 4.36 12.51 -6.00
C THR A 85 3.60 12.85 -4.73
N ILE A 86 3.26 14.13 -4.51
CA ILE A 86 2.56 14.59 -3.31
C ILE A 86 1.18 13.94 -3.20
N CYS A 87 0.42 13.86 -4.29
CA CYS A 87 -0.90 13.22 -4.33
C CYS A 87 -0.86 11.73 -4.00
N TRP A 88 0.24 11.03 -4.27
CA TRP A 88 0.38 9.62 -3.95
C TRP A 88 1.06 9.35 -2.62
N ALA A 89 2.06 10.15 -2.24
CA ALA A 89 2.88 9.92 -1.05
C ALA A 89 2.21 10.40 0.24
N LEU A 90 1.64 11.61 0.26
CA LEU A 90 1.08 12.18 1.50
C LEU A 90 -0.13 11.39 2.03
N PRO A 91 -1.10 10.97 1.20
CA PRO A 91 -2.26 10.27 1.73
C PRO A 91 -1.95 8.90 2.36
N ILE A 92 -0.77 8.32 2.12
CA ILE A 92 -0.37 7.03 2.72
C ILE A 92 -0.36 7.10 4.24
N PHE A 93 0.04 8.23 4.83
CA PHE A 93 0.10 8.37 6.29
C PHE A 93 -1.29 8.39 6.96
N VAL A 94 -2.36 8.50 6.18
CA VAL A 94 -3.74 8.51 6.67
C VAL A 94 -4.52 7.31 6.15
N LEU A 95 -4.45 7.04 4.85
CA LEU A 95 -5.16 5.95 4.16
C LEU A 95 -4.42 4.60 4.25
N GLY A 96 -3.14 4.64 4.63
CA GLY A 96 -2.29 3.47 4.80
C GLY A 96 -2.12 2.63 3.54
N ASN A 97 -2.03 1.31 3.75
CA ASN A 97 -1.72 0.35 2.70
C ASN A 97 -2.80 0.24 1.60
N VAL A 98 -4.02 0.72 1.85
CA VAL A 98 -5.06 0.78 0.81
C VAL A 98 -4.61 1.72 -0.33
N TRP A 99 -4.05 2.88 0.02
CA TRP A 99 -3.58 3.86 -0.96
C TRP A 99 -2.29 3.41 -1.65
N THR A 100 -1.38 2.80 -0.89
CA THR A 100 -0.18 2.17 -1.44
C THR A 100 -0.53 1.09 -2.47
N ALA A 101 -1.48 0.21 -2.15
CA ALA A 101 -1.94 -0.84 -3.06
C ALA A 101 -2.56 -0.25 -4.34
N ALA A 102 -3.36 0.82 -4.22
CA ALA A 102 -3.92 1.53 -5.36
C ALA A 102 -2.83 2.11 -6.27
N TRP A 103 -1.81 2.77 -5.69
CA TRP A 103 -0.68 3.31 -6.46
C TRP A 103 0.09 2.20 -7.19
N VAL A 104 0.43 1.11 -6.50
CA VAL A 104 1.14 -0.02 -7.11
C VAL A 104 0.31 -0.62 -8.25
N ALA A 105 -0.98 -0.86 -8.05
CA ALA A 105 -1.86 -1.40 -9.09
C ALA A 105 -1.95 -0.47 -10.31
N TYR A 106 -2.01 0.84 -10.08
CA TYR A 106 -2.05 1.86 -11.12
C TYR A 106 -0.74 1.88 -11.92
N ARG A 107 0.42 1.94 -11.24
CA ARG A 107 1.76 2.01 -11.85
C ARG A 107 2.36 0.68 -12.28
N LEU A 108 1.72 -0.45 -11.97
CA LEU A 108 2.23 -1.79 -12.26
C LEU A 108 2.76 -1.99 -13.70
N PRO A 109 2.07 -1.55 -14.77
CA PRO A 109 2.57 -1.73 -16.13
C PRO A 109 3.88 -0.97 -16.38
N GLU A 110 4.03 0.22 -15.79
CA GLU A 110 5.22 1.04 -15.95
C GLU A 110 6.38 0.53 -15.11
N ILE A 111 6.11 0.06 -13.89
CA ILE A 111 7.09 -0.63 -13.03
C ILE A 111 7.68 -1.83 -13.79
N VAL A 112 6.83 -2.71 -14.33
CA VAL A 112 7.26 -3.88 -15.11
C VAL A 112 8.05 -3.49 -16.36
N ARG A 113 7.73 -2.34 -16.99
CA ARG A 113 8.47 -1.83 -18.14
C ARG A 113 9.88 -1.39 -17.75
N ARG A 114 10.06 -0.68 -16.63
CA ARG A 114 11.36 -0.16 -16.18
C ARG A 114 12.34 -1.26 -15.75
N PHE A 115 11.87 -2.34 -15.13
CA PHE A 115 12.73 -3.49 -14.74
C PHE A 115 13.20 -4.36 -15.92
N ARG A 116 12.70 -4.12 -17.13
CA ARG A 116 13.06 -4.87 -18.34
C ARG A 116 13.93 -4.07 -19.32
N GLY A 117 14.31 -2.85 -18.93
CA GLY A 117 15.31 -2.05 -19.64
C GLY A 117 16.70 -2.64 -19.51
#